data_AF-A0A252BYI1-F1
#
_entry.id   AF-A0A252BYI1-F1
#
_cell.length_a   1.000
_cell.length_b   1.000
_cell.length_c   1.000
_cell.angle_alpha   90.00
_cell.angle_beta   90.00
_cell.angle_gamma   90.00
#
_symmetry.space_group_name_H-M   'P 1'
#
loop_
_entity.id
_entity.type
_entity.pdbx_description
1 polymer ?
#
loop_
_entity_poly.entity_id
_entity_poly.type
_entity_poly.pdbx_seq_one_letter_code
_entity_poly.pdbx_strand_id
1 'polypeptide(L)'
;MTISGVLFAISAYFTNELNVGWGGPHAIWGYLRTFYDFFAGVLIYRLRRYIPTSKVIPFFSFFVIIVIIFPPFSSILWKIFTFYVMPPWALICGVSARGQHIVYGDKWFGRLSYSNYVTHWLVLYVIALVIPDTNNFAAVGLAVVLSVMVAFLTMKYYDIPVSAWVNKKFDHQRREASIPLLSR
;
A
#
# COMPACT_ATOMS: atom_id res chain seq x y z
N MET A 1 5.61 20.02 -5.84
CA MET A 1 6.14 19.38 -4.61
C MET A 1 6.27 20.36 -3.45
N THR A 2 6.97 21.49 -3.62
CA THR A 2 7.16 22.50 -2.55
C THR A 2 5.84 23.16 -2.10
N ILE A 3 4.98 23.54 -3.03
CA ILE A 3 3.70 24.23 -2.70
C ILE A 3 2.75 23.31 -1.92
N SER A 4 2.65 22.03 -2.29
CA SER A 4 1.81 21.04 -1.59
C SER A 4 2.33 20.71 -0.19
N GLY A 5 3.65 20.69 0.01
CA GLY A 5 4.26 20.47 1.33
C GLY A 5 4.09 21.66 2.26
N VAL A 6 4.17 22.89 1.74
CA VAL A 6 3.94 24.12 2.52
C VAL A 6 2.48 24.26 2.93
N LEU A 7 1.53 24.00 2.03
CA LEU A 7 0.10 24.08 2.32
C LEU A 7 -0.33 23.10 3.42
N PHE A 8 0.27 21.91 3.49
CA PHE A 8 -0.06 20.92 4.52
C PHE A 8 0.72 21.12 5.84
N ALA A 9 1.91 21.72 5.80
CA ALA A 9 2.56 22.20 7.03
C ALA A 9 1.69 23.24 7.75
N ILE A 10 0.97 24.06 6.98
CA ILE A 10 -0.03 25.01 7.50
C ILE A 10 -1.24 24.26 8.08
N SER A 11 -1.71 23.16 7.47
CA SER A 11 -2.82 22.36 8.03
C SER A 11 -2.49 21.69 9.35
N ALA A 12 -1.29 21.14 9.45
CA ALA A 12 -0.80 20.48 10.66
C ALA A 12 -0.77 21.44 11.86
N TYR A 13 -0.60 22.75 11.60
CA TYR A 13 -0.67 23.79 12.63
C TYR A 13 -2.10 24.11 13.08
N PHE A 14 -3.10 23.95 12.21
CA PHE A 14 -4.48 24.35 12.48
C PHE A 14 -5.40 23.22 12.97
N THR A 15 -5.21 21.97 12.54
CA THR A 15 -6.25 20.94 12.79
C THR A 15 -5.95 19.97 13.94
N ASN A 16 -4.73 19.85 14.47
CA ASN A 16 -4.31 18.84 15.47
C ASN A 16 -4.64 17.35 15.13
N GLU A 17 -5.40 17.11 14.07
CA GLU A 17 -5.83 15.84 13.52
C GLU A 17 -5.29 15.72 12.09
N LEU A 18 -4.42 14.73 11.88
CA LEU A 18 -3.90 14.34 10.56
C LEU A 18 -4.65 13.12 9.98
N ASN A 19 -5.65 12.59 10.68
CA ASN A 19 -6.49 11.50 10.21
C ASN A 19 -7.79 12.04 9.61
N VAL A 20 -7.65 12.89 8.60
CA VAL A 20 -8.81 13.50 7.95
C VAL A 20 -9.26 12.62 6.78
N GLY A 21 -10.47 12.07 6.93
CA GLY A 21 -11.09 11.16 5.99
C GLY A 21 -11.50 11.82 4.68
N TRP A 22 -12.16 11.04 3.82
CA TRP A 22 -12.63 11.47 2.50
C TRP A 22 -13.91 12.30 2.51
N GLY A 23 -14.49 12.62 3.68
CA GLY A 23 -15.75 13.32 3.81
C GLY A 23 -15.66 14.57 4.71
N GLY A 24 -16.18 15.70 4.22
CA GLY A 24 -16.32 16.94 4.99
C GLY A 24 -15.31 18.05 4.65
N PRO A 25 -15.19 19.10 5.50
CA PRO A 25 -14.35 20.29 5.28
C PRO A 25 -12.85 20.00 5.09
N HIS A 26 -12.41 18.79 5.41
CA HIS A 26 -11.03 18.38 5.39
C HIS A 26 -10.64 17.52 4.17
N ALA A 27 -11.55 17.30 3.22
CA ALA A 27 -11.28 16.54 2.00
C ALA A 27 -10.08 17.10 1.22
N ILE A 28 -9.84 18.42 1.26
CA ILE A 28 -8.71 19.07 0.59
C ILE A 28 -7.35 18.56 1.10
N TRP A 29 -7.28 18.20 2.39
CA TRP A 29 -6.08 17.63 3.00
C TRP A 29 -5.84 16.19 2.53
N GLY A 30 -6.91 15.40 2.39
CA GLY A 30 -6.84 14.07 1.76
C GLY A 30 -6.34 14.14 0.31
N TYR A 31 -6.84 15.08 -0.48
CA TYR A 31 -6.38 15.27 -1.86
C TYR A 31 -4.90 15.65 -1.92
N LEU A 32 -4.46 16.65 -1.14
CA LEU A 32 -3.05 17.08 -1.13
C LEU A 32 -2.10 15.95 -0.74
N ARG A 33 -2.49 15.11 0.23
CA ARG A 33 -1.73 13.90 0.59
C ARG A 33 -1.61 12.93 -0.58
N THR A 34 -2.73 12.62 -1.23
CA THR A 34 -2.76 11.67 -2.36
C THR A 34 -1.92 12.19 -3.54
N PHE A 35 -1.97 13.49 -3.81
CA PHE A 35 -1.12 14.12 -4.81
C PHE A 35 0.36 14.02 -4.45
N TYR A 36 0.75 14.31 -3.21
CA TYR A 36 2.13 14.16 -2.76
C TYR A 36 2.64 12.73 -2.94
N ASP A 37 1.89 11.74 -2.45
CA ASP A 37 2.26 10.32 -2.54
C ASP A 37 2.38 9.87 -4.01
N PHE A 38 1.47 10.34 -4.87
CA PHE A 38 1.52 10.07 -6.30
C PHE A 38 2.77 10.65 -6.96
N PHE A 39 3.07 11.94 -6.75
CA PHE A 39 4.26 12.56 -7.33
C PHE A 39 5.56 12.00 -6.78
N ALA A 40 5.62 11.69 -5.48
CA ALA A 40 6.76 11.03 -4.86
C ALA A 40 6.99 9.64 -5.49
N GLY A 41 5.92 8.87 -5.70
CA GLY A 41 5.98 7.59 -6.38
C GLY A 41 6.46 7.69 -7.83
N VAL A 42 5.95 8.66 -8.61
CA VAL A 42 6.41 8.90 -9.99
C VAL A 42 7.89 9.30 -10.03
N LEU A 43 8.34 10.13 -9.09
CA LEU A 43 9.74 10.54 -8.99
C LEU A 43 10.66 9.35 -8.68
N ILE A 44 10.29 8.54 -7.69
CA ILE A 44 11.02 7.31 -7.33
C ILE A 44 11.03 6.33 -8.51
N TYR A 45 9.90 6.15 -9.20
CA TYR A 45 9.84 5.31 -10.38
C TYR A 45 10.78 5.78 -11.48
N ARG A 46 10.90 7.10 -11.71
CA ARG A 46 11.84 7.65 -12.70
C ARG A 46 13.30 7.44 -12.28
N LEU A 47 13.59 7.60 -10.99
CA LEU A 47 14.92 7.44 -10.41
C LEU A 47 15.30 5.98 -10.12
N ARG A 48 14.40 5.02 -10.36
CA ARG A 48 14.60 3.59 -10.06
C ARG A 48 15.89 2.98 -10.65
N ARG A 49 16.43 3.56 -11.72
CA ARG A 49 17.68 3.11 -12.36
C ARG A 49 18.93 3.52 -11.59
N TYR A 50 18.85 4.59 -10.79
CA TYR A 50 19.95 5.12 -9.99
C TYR A 50 19.94 4.60 -8.55
N ILE A 51 18.85 3.95 -8.12
CA ILE A 51 18.75 3.35 -6.78
C ILE A 51 19.41 1.97 -6.83
N PRO A 52 20.48 1.72 -6.05
CA PRO A 52 21.15 0.43 -6.02
C PRO A 52 20.24 -0.65 -5.42
N THR A 53 20.30 -1.85 -5.99
CA THR A 53 19.63 -3.03 -5.42
C THR A 53 20.42 -3.52 -4.21
N SER A 54 19.81 -3.53 -3.03
CA SER A 54 20.47 -3.95 -1.78
C SER A 54 19.50 -4.76 -0.92
N LYS A 55 20.00 -5.86 -0.34
CA LYS A 55 19.23 -6.68 0.62
C LYS A 55 19.11 -6.02 1.99
N VAL A 56 19.98 -5.06 2.29
CA VAL A 56 20.07 -4.42 3.61
C VAL A 56 18.94 -3.40 3.82
N ILE A 57 18.57 -2.68 2.75
CA ILE A 57 17.55 -1.62 2.80
C ILE A 57 16.15 -2.18 3.11
N PRO A 58 15.69 -3.29 2.50
CA PRO A 58 14.42 -3.92 2.85
C PRO A 58 14.42 -4.55 4.25
N PHE A 59 15.56 -5.09 4.71
CA PHE A 59 15.69 -5.61 6.08
C PHE A 59 15.48 -4.50 7.11
N PHE A 60 16.02 -3.30 6.85
CA PHE A 60 15.81 -2.13 7.70
C PHE A 60 14.34 -1.68 7.74
N SER A 61 13.57 -1.94 6.68
CA SER A 61 12.12 -1.69 6.68
C SER A 61 11.38 -2.47 7.77
N PHE A 62 11.86 -3.65 8.17
CA PHE A 62 11.26 -4.42 9.26
C PHE A 62 11.41 -3.70 10.60
N PHE A 63 12.56 -3.07 10.83
CA PHE A 63 12.79 -2.25 12.01
C PHE A 63 11.86 -1.03 12.03
N VAL A 64 11.67 -0.38 10.88
CA VAL A 64 10.71 0.73 10.78
C VAL A 64 9.28 0.26 11.09
N ILE A 65 8.87 -0.93 10.64
CA ILE A 65 7.54 -1.50 10.98
C ILE A 65 7.40 -1.73 12.49
N ILE A 66 8.43 -2.24 13.17
CA ILE A 66 8.41 -2.41 14.63
C ILE A 66 8.25 -1.06 15.34
N VAL A 67 8.96 -0.04 14.88
CA VAL A 67 8.90 1.32 15.46
C VAL A 67 7.51 1.96 15.22
N ILE A 68 6.78 1.57 14.17
CA ILE A 68 5.38 1.96 13.94
C ILE A 68 4.42 1.30 14.94
N ILE A 69 4.63 0.01 15.22
CA ILE A 69 3.76 -0.77 16.13
C ILE A 69 3.89 -0.27 17.58
N PHE A 70 5.06 0.26 17.93
CA PHE A 70 5.32 0.91 19.21
C PHE A 70 5.50 2.43 19.04
N PRO A 71 4.43 3.18 18.74
CA PRO A 71 4.54 4.60 18.48
C PRO A 71 4.99 5.35 19.74
N PRO A 72 6.13 6.07 19.71
CA PRO A 72 6.46 7.00 20.76
C PRO A 72 5.59 8.25 20.58
N PHE A 73 4.50 8.29 21.34
CA PHE A 73 3.74 9.48 21.71
C PHE A 73 3.03 10.29 20.61
N SER A 74 1.97 10.97 21.05
CA SER A 74 1.02 11.85 20.37
C SER A 74 1.61 13.08 19.66
N SER A 75 2.89 13.07 19.31
CA SER A 75 3.57 14.22 18.72
C SER A 75 3.16 14.45 17.26
N ILE A 76 3.00 15.72 16.89
CA ILE A 76 2.77 16.16 15.50
C ILE A 76 3.90 15.68 14.57
N LEU A 77 5.13 15.61 15.09
CA LEU A 77 6.32 15.11 14.39
C LEU A 77 6.18 13.65 13.99
N TRP A 78 5.64 12.80 14.89
CA TRP A 78 5.37 11.40 14.59
C TRP A 78 4.36 11.25 13.46
N LYS A 79 3.26 12.01 13.52
CA LYS A 79 2.25 12.04 12.46
C LYS A 79 2.86 12.48 11.12
N ILE A 80 3.67 13.55 11.11
CA ILE A 80 4.35 14.02 9.89
C ILE A 80 5.29 12.93 9.34
N PHE A 81 6.07 12.27 10.19
CA PHE A 81 6.98 11.21 9.77
C PHE A 81 6.23 10.03 9.14
N THR A 82 5.17 9.55 9.78
CA THR A 82 4.34 8.45 9.28
C THR A 82 3.64 8.78 7.97
N PHE A 83 3.26 10.03 7.72
CA PHE A 83 2.55 10.39 6.50
C PHE A 83 3.46 10.85 5.35
N TYR A 84 4.58 11.53 5.63
CA TYR A 84 5.42 12.12 4.57
C TYR A 84 6.66 11.31 4.23
N VAL A 85 7.25 10.65 5.22
CA VAL A 85 8.54 9.96 5.06
C VAL A 85 8.31 8.49 4.77
N MET A 86 7.33 7.88 5.42
CA MET A 86 7.11 6.44 5.31
C MET A 86 6.63 5.97 3.93
N PRO A 87 5.62 6.58 3.28
CA PRO A 87 5.21 6.14 1.95
C PRO A 87 6.36 6.15 0.92
N PRO A 88 7.15 7.23 0.76
CA PRO A 88 8.28 7.20 -0.16
C PRO A 88 9.40 6.27 0.31
N TRP A 89 9.62 6.13 1.62
CA TRP A 89 10.60 5.18 2.15
C TRP A 89 10.25 3.72 1.81
N ALA A 90 9.00 3.32 2.01
CA ALA A 90 8.51 1.99 1.65
C ALA A 90 8.67 1.72 0.15
N LEU A 91 8.41 2.72 -0.70
CA LEU A 91 8.63 2.62 -2.14
C LEU A 91 10.12 2.45 -2.49
N ILE A 92 11.02 3.18 -1.85
CA ILE A 92 12.48 3.03 -2.05
C ILE A 92 12.94 1.63 -1.62
N CYS A 93 12.48 1.13 -0.47
CA CYS A 93 12.75 -0.24 -0.03
C CYS A 93 12.25 -1.26 -1.06
N GLY A 94 11.04 -1.08 -1.60
CA GLY A 94 10.49 -1.95 -2.64
C GLY A 94 11.28 -1.92 -3.95
N VAL A 95 11.77 -0.75 -4.37
CA VAL A 95 12.63 -0.62 -5.56
C VAL A 95 14.01 -1.23 -5.33
N SER A 96 14.60 -1.04 -4.14
CA SER A 96 15.90 -1.62 -3.79
C SER A 96 15.86 -3.15 -3.64
N ALA A 97 14.70 -3.69 -3.26
CA ALA A 97 14.42 -5.13 -3.21
C ALA A 97 14.27 -5.80 -4.59
N ARG A 98 14.30 -5.04 -5.69
CA ARG A 98 13.97 -5.56 -7.02
C ARG A 98 14.86 -6.74 -7.40
N GLY A 99 14.23 -7.87 -7.69
CA GLY A 99 14.92 -9.09 -8.12
C GLY A 99 15.59 -9.88 -7.00
N GLN A 100 15.36 -9.51 -5.73
CA GLN A 100 15.93 -10.18 -4.58
C GLN A 100 14.83 -10.88 -3.78
N HIS A 101 15.11 -12.12 -3.36
CA HIS A 101 14.29 -12.82 -2.37
C HIS A 101 14.76 -12.41 -0.98
N ILE A 102 13.95 -11.61 -0.29
CA ILE A 102 14.27 -11.10 1.06
C ILE A 102 13.81 -12.11 2.12
N VAL A 103 12.59 -12.64 1.96
CA VAL A 103 11.98 -13.60 2.87
C VAL A 103 11.34 -14.72 2.05
N TYR A 104 11.37 -15.94 2.57
CA TYR A 104 10.66 -17.07 1.96
C TYR A 104 9.16 -16.77 1.89
N GLY A 105 8.57 -16.83 0.69
CA GLY A 105 7.16 -16.53 0.47
C GLY A 105 6.81 -15.04 0.30
N ASP A 106 7.80 -14.16 0.11
CA ASP A 106 7.61 -12.72 -0.20
C ASP A 106 6.49 -12.43 -1.22
N LYS A 107 6.48 -13.16 -2.34
CA LYS A 107 5.46 -13.04 -3.40
C LYS A 107 4.08 -13.51 -2.94
N TRP A 108 4.04 -14.51 -2.06
CA TRP A 108 2.79 -15.05 -1.52
C TRP A 108 2.16 -14.05 -0.53
N PHE A 109 2.96 -13.54 0.42
CA PHE A 109 2.51 -12.51 1.35
C PHE A 109 2.09 -11.22 0.62
N GLY A 110 2.81 -10.83 -0.43
CA GLY A 110 2.43 -9.68 -1.26
C GLY A 110 1.06 -9.85 -1.93
N ARG A 111 0.78 -11.03 -2.51
CA ARG A 111 -0.53 -11.33 -3.12
C ARG A 111 -1.66 -11.39 -2.09
N LEU A 112 -1.39 -11.96 -0.92
CA LEU A 112 -2.38 -12.02 0.15
C LEU A 112 -2.73 -10.62 0.66
N SER A 113 -1.73 -9.75 0.84
CA SER A 113 -1.92 -8.36 1.24
C SER A 113 -2.74 -7.59 0.21
N TYR A 114 -2.47 -7.78 -1.09
CA TYR A 114 -3.25 -7.16 -2.16
C TYR A 114 -4.72 -7.60 -2.15
N SER A 115 -4.98 -8.91 -2.07
CA SER A 115 -6.34 -9.44 -1.99
C SER A 115 -7.08 -8.90 -0.76
N ASN A 116 -6.42 -8.90 0.40
CA ASN A 116 -7.00 -8.34 1.63
C ASN A 116 -7.27 -6.83 1.49
N TYR A 117 -6.41 -6.06 0.83
CA TYR A 117 -6.65 -4.64 0.60
C TYR A 117 -7.95 -4.38 -0.18
N VAL A 118 -8.32 -5.24 -1.12
CA VAL A 118 -9.61 -5.09 -1.84
C VAL A 118 -10.78 -5.53 -0.97
N THR A 119 -10.64 -6.64 -0.26
CA THR A 119 -11.78 -7.27 0.44
C THR A 119 -12.03 -6.70 1.84
N HIS A 120 -11.03 -6.14 2.51
CA HIS A 120 -11.14 -5.80 3.93
C HIS A 120 -12.23 -4.76 4.20
N TRP A 121 -12.37 -3.70 3.38
CA TRP A 121 -13.43 -2.70 3.60
C TRP A 121 -14.82 -3.32 3.52
N LEU A 122 -15.05 -4.20 2.54
CA LEU A 122 -16.31 -4.91 2.39
C LEU A 122 -16.57 -5.81 3.60
N VAL A 123 -15.57 -6.60 4.00
CA VAL A 123 -15.70 -7.55 5.11
C VAL A 123 -15.91 -6.81 6.43
N LEU A 124 -15.14 -5.75 6.71
CA LEU A 124 -15.30 -4.92 7.90
C LEU A 124 -16.67 -4.24 7.94
N TYR A 125 -17.18 -3.78 6.80
CA TYR A 125 -18.51 -3.18 6.72
C TYR A 125 -19.61 -4.19 7.08
N VAL A 126 -19.55 -5.40 6.50
CA VAL A 126 -20.52 -6.48 6.82
C VAL A 126 -20.42 -6.88 8.29
N ILE A 127 -19.20 -6.99 8.82
CA ILE A 127 -18.99 -7.34 10.23
C ILE A 127 -19.53 -6.24 11.16
N ALA A 128 -19.32 -4.96 10.84
CA ALA A 128 -19.85 -3.86 11.64
C ALA A 128 -21.39 -3.84 11.70
N LEU A 129 -22.07 -4.36 10.68
CA LEU A 129 -23.53 -4.51 10.67
C LEU A 129 -24.01 -5.69 11.53
N VAL A 130 -23.22 -6.78 11.59
CA VAL A 130 -23.58 -8.01 12.31
C VAL A 130 -23.16 -7.96 13.79
N ILE A 131 -22.06 -7.28 14.09
CA ILE A 131 -21.47 -7.14 15.42
C ILE A 131 -21.37 -5.64 15.74
N PRO A 132 -22.45 -5.04 16.26
CA PRO A 132 -22.45 -3.62 16.60
C PRO A 132 -21.57 -3.30 17.82
N ASP A 133 -21.21 -4.30 18.63
CA ASP A 133 -20.44 -4.10 19.86
C ASP A 133 -18.94 -4.41 19.63
N THR A 134 -18.17 -3.36 19.37
CA THR A 134 -16.73 -3.42 19.10
C THR A 134 -15.87 -3.60 20.35
N ASN A 135 -16.45 -3.57 21.56
CA ASN A 135 -15.70 -3.69 22.81
C ASN A 135 -15.32 -5.14 23.17
N ASN A 136 -15.87 -6.13 22.46
CA ASN A 136 -15.52 -7.51 22.67
C ASN A 136 -14.30 -7.91 21.82
N PHE A 137 -13.14 -8.02 22.46
CA PHE A 137 -11.88 -8.45 21.82
C PHE A 137 -12.01 -9.78 21.07
N ALA A 138 -12.86 -10.71 21.52
CA ALA A 138 -13.09 -11.97 20.82
C ALA A 138 -13.83 -11.77 19.49
N ALA A 139 -14.78 -10.83 19.45
CA ALA A 139 -15.53 -10.51 18.25
C ALA A 139 -14.66 -9.79 17.21
N VAL A 140 -13.78 -8.88 17.66
CA VAL A 140 -12.78 -8.21 16.80
C VAL A 140 -11.73 -9.22 16.30
N GLY A 141 -11.29 -10.16 17.15
CA GLY A 141 -10.39 -11.24 16.74
C GLY A 141 -11.01 -12.12 15.65
N LEU A 142 -12.27 -12.53 15.82
CA LEU A 142 -13.01 -13.30 14.84
C LEU A 142 -13.16 -12.54 13.51
N ALA A 143 -13.44 -11.24 13.58
CA ALA A 143 -13.57 -10.36 12.42
C ALA A 143 -12.30 -10.31 11.57
N VAL A 144 -11.14 -10.17 12.21
CA VAL A 144 -9.83 -10.16 11.54
C VAL A 144 -9.55 -11.50 10.88
N VAL A 145 -9.81 -12.61 11.59
CA VAL A 145 -9.62 -13.97 11.05
C VAL A 145 -10.51 -14.17 9.82
N LEU A 146 -11.77 -13.77 9.87
CA LEU A 146 -12.69 -13.86 8.74
C LEU A 146 -12.23 -13.01 7.55
N SER A 147 -11.75 -11.79 7.78
CA SER A 147 -11.17 -10.94 6.72
C SER A 147 -10.00 -11.62 6.02
N VAL A 148 -9.08 -12.19 6.79
CA VAL A 148 -7.91 -12.89 6.23
C VAL A 148 -8.34 -14.16 5.47
N MET A 149 -9.32 -14.90 5.99
CA MET A 149 -9.86 -16.08 5.30
C MET A 149 -10.51 -15.71 3.96
N VAL A 150 -11.33 -14.66 3.93
CA VAL A 150 -11.97 -14.16 2.70
C VAL A 150 -10.92 -13.68 1.70
N ALA A 151 -9.90 -12.96 2.18
CA ALA A 151 -8.78 -12.52 1.35
C ALA A 151 -8.04 -13.71 0.73
N PHE A 152 -7.78 -14.77 1.50
CA PHE A 152 -7.13 -15.98 1.02
C PHE A 152 -7.98 -16.72 -0.03
N LEU A 153 -9.30 -16.83 0.21
CA LEU A 153 -10.23 -17.43 -0.74
C LEU A 153 -10.25 -16.66 -2.06
N THR A 154 -10.38 -15.34 -1.97
CA THR A 154 -10.43 -14.45 -3.14
C THR A 154 -9.12 -14.51 -3.93
N MET A 155 -7.98 -14.54 -3.23
CA MET A 155 -6.67 -14.70 -3.86
C MET A 155 -6.58 -16.01 -4.65
N LYS A 156 -7.02 -17.13 -4.05
CA LYS A 156 -6.89 -18.46 -4.66
C LYS A 156 -7.84 -18.67 -5.83
N TYR A 157 -9.10 -18.23 -5.71
CA TYR A 157 -10.15 -18.54 -6.69
C TYR A 157 -10.40 -17.44 -7.73
N TYR A 158 -10.00 -16.20 -7.47
CA TYR A 158 -10.21 -15.09 -8.40
C TYR A 158 -8.88 -14.48 -8.85
N ASP A 159 -8.08 -13.98 -7.91
CA ASP A 159 -6.95 -13.12 -8.24
C ASP A 159 -5.87 -13.85 -9.08
N ILE A 160 -5.50 -15.06 -8.67
CA ILE A 160 -4.53 -15.91 -9.40
C ILE A 160 -5.06 -16.36 -10.78
N PRO A 161 -6.25 -16.97 -10.91
CA PRO A 161 -6.72 -17.46 -12.21
C PRO A 161 -7.05 -16.33 -13.18
N VAL A 162 -7.64 -15.22 -12.71
CA VAL A 162 -7.93 -14.06 -13.54
C VAL A 162 -6.63 -13.43 -14.03
N SER A 163 -5.64 -13.25 -13.15
CA SER A 163 -4.32 -12.75 -13.56
C SER A 163 -3.65 -13.66 -14.61
N ALA A 164 -3.77 -14.99 -14.48
CA ALA A 164 -3.24 -15.93 -15.46
C ALA A 164 -3.98 -15.82 -16.81
N TRP A 165 -5.30 -15.66 -16.79
CA TRP A 165 -6.11 -15.49 -17.99
C TRP A 165 -5.79 -14.17 -18.72
N VAL A 166 -5.71 -13.06 -17.98
CA VAL A 166 -5.35 -11.74 -18.52
C VAL A 166 -3.96 -11.79 -19.14
N ASN A 167 -2.96 -12.31 -18.43
CA ASN A 167 -1.59 -12.39 -18.96
C ASN A 167 -1.52 -13.24 -20.22
N LYS A 168 -2.24 -14.37 -20.28
CA LYS A 168 -2.29 -15.20 -21.49
C LYS A 168 -2.90 -14.46 -22.68
N LYS A 169 -3.96 -13.68 -22.46
CA LYS A 169 -4.63 -12.90 -23.52
C LYS A 169 -3.73 -11.78 -24.06
N PHE A 170 -3.04 -11.06 -23.18
CA PHE A 170 -2.17 -9.95 -23.58
C PHE A 170 -0.79 -10.39 -24.10
N ASP A 171 -0.27 -11.55 -23.67
CA ASP A 171 0.97 -12.11 -24.23
C ASP A 171 0.76 -12.62 -25.67
N HIS A 172 -0.44 -13.13 -25.99
CA HIS A 172 -0.82 -13.47 -27.36
C HIS A 172 -0.76 -12.26 -28.30
N GLN A 173 -1.31 -11.12 -27.85
CA GLN A 173 -1.31 -9.87 -28.64
C GLN A 173 0.10 -9.27 -28.81
N ARG A 174 0.99 -9.42 -27.82
CA ARG A 174 2.40 -8.97 -27.95
C ARG A 174 3.18 -9.82 -28.95
N ARG A 175 2.92 -11.13 -29.01
CA ARG A 175 3.57 -12.05 -29.97
C ARG A 175 3.08 -11.77 -31.40
N GLU A 176 1.77 -11.59 -31.60
CA GLU A 176 1.21 -11.25 -32.92
C GLU A 176 1.68 -9.90 -33.45
N ALA A 177 1.81 -8.88 -32.59
CA ALA A 177 2.34 -7.57 -32.97
C ALA A 177 3.83 -7.57 -33.32
N SER A 178 4.60 -8.59 -32.91
CA SER A 178 6.04 -8.71 -33.18
C SER A 178 6.40 -9.48 -34.46
N ILE A 179 5.43 -10.15 -35.08
CA ILE A 179 5.61 -10.96 -36.30
C ILE A 179 5.61 -10.16 -37.64
N PRO A 180 5.16 -8.89 -37.78
CA PRO A 180 5.13 -8.24 -39.10
C PRO A 180 6.49 -7.77 -39.66
N LEU A 181 7.59 -7.77 -38.90
CA LEU A 181 8.84 -7.09 -39.29
C LEU A 181 10.00 -8.00 -39.73
N LEU A 182 9.78 -9.32 -39.81
CA LEU A 182 10.82 -10.28 -40.26
C LEU A 182 10.56 -10.86 -41.66
N SER A 183 9.70 -10.22 -42.47
CA SER A 183 9.33 -10.72 -43.81
C SER A 183 9.52 -9.71 -44.96
N ARG A 184 10.51 -8.81 -44.88
CA ARG A 184 10.97 -8.02 -46.02
C ARG A 184 12.48 -7.95 -46.09
#